data_AF-A0A2N6DZN6-F1
#
_entry.id   AF-A0A2N6DZN6-F1
#
_cell.length_a   1.000
_cell.length_b   1.000
_cell.length_c   1.000
_cell.angle_alpha   90.00
_cell.angle_beta   90.00
_cell.angle_gamma   90.00
#
_symmetry.space_group_name_H-M   'P 1'
#
loop_
_entity.id
_entity.type
_entity.pdbx_description
1 polymer ?
#
loop_
_entity_poly.entity_id
_entity_poly.type
_entity_poly.pdbx_seq_one_letter_code
_entity_poly.pdbx_strand_id
1 'polypeptide(L)'
;MYQVCLDHSSTCFSVGKIVCLGRNYAAHIKELGNAVPDKPVIFMKPATALIHDGDQIVIPGYSDDCHFEVELAVLIGRETKQVSEAEAMKSVAGYGVAIDLTLRDVQSELKAKGLPWEIAKAFDTSCPVSNFIAPERIEDPHNLQLKLWVNGELKQDGNTGMMMRRIPQIIHEFSQSFTLRPGDILLTGTPEGVGPLQKGDRVRAELAGLVALNVSVA
;
A
#
# COMPACT_ATOMS: atom_id res chain seq x y z
N MET A 1 -13.02 -6.25 -14.56
CA MET A 1 -13.15 -6.50 -13.10
C MET A 1 -11.72 -6.57 -12.58
N TYR A 2 -11.34 -5.71 -11.64
CA TYR A 2 -9.97 -5.67 -11.11
C TYR A 2 -9.74 -6.92 -10.25
N GLN A 3 -8.64 -7.64 -10.48
CA GLN A 3 -8.37 -8.92 -9.84
C GLN A 3 -6.92 -9.01 -9.40
N VAL A 4 -6.67 -9.72 -8.31
CA VAL A 4 -5.33 -10.09 -7.85
C VAL A 4 -5.29 -11.59 -7.61
N CYS A 5 -4.15 -12.21 -7.89
CA CYS A 5 -3.99 -13.66 -7.77
C CYS A 5 -2.88 -14.03 -6.81
N LEU A 6 -2.99 -15.22 -6.22
CA LEU A 6 -1.89 -15.82 -5.48
C LEU A 6 -0.88 -16.42 -6.46
N ASP A 7 0.40 -16.10 -6.28
CA ASP A 7 1.50 -16.64 -7.07
C ASP A 7 1.54 -18.17 -6.98
N HIS A 8 1.81 -18.80 -8.13
CA HIS A 8 1.80 -20.26 -8.30
C HIS A 8 0.47 -20.94 -7.91
N SER A 9 -0.63 -20.20 -7.96
CA SER A 9 -1.99 -20.71 -7.72
C SER A 9 -2.94 -20.21 -8.80
N SER A 10 -4.04 -20.94 -9.02
CA SER A 10 -5.17 -20.47 -9.83
C SER A 10 -6.18 -19.64 -9.03
N THR A 11 -5.88 -19.36 -7.75
CA THR A 11 -6.76 -18.61 -6.85
C THR A 11 -6.61 -17.12 -7.11
N CYS A 12 -7.70 -16.51 -7.59
CA CYS A 12 -7.79 -15.08 -7.81
C CYS A 12 -8.98 -14.49 -7.07
N PHE A 13 -8.84 -13.23 -6.66
CA PHE A 13 -9.85 -12.49 -5.92
C PHE A 13 -10.25 -11.25 -6.71
N SER A 14 -11.55 -11.01 -6.80
CA SER A 14 -12.06 -9.73 -7.31
C SER A 14 -11.87 -8.66 -6.25
N VAL A 15 -11.17 -7.58 -6.60
CA VAL A 15 -10.87 -6.53 -5.64
C VAL A 15 -12.08 -5.64 -5.40
N GLY A 16 -12.46 -5.50 -4.13
CA GLY A 16 -13.51 -4.60 -3.69
C GLY A 16 -12.98 -3.19 -3.43
N LYS A 17 -12.19 -3.04 -2.35
CA LYS A 17 -11.56 -1.78 -1.95
C LYS A 17 -10.14 -2.00 -1.44
N ILE A 18 -9.36 -0.91 -1.45
CA ILE A 18 -8.05 -0.86 -0.83
C ILE A 18 -8.13 0.09 0.36
N VAL A 19 -7.81 -0.40 1.57
CA VAL A 19 -7.83 0.42 2.80
C VAL A 19 -6.39 0.65 3.24
N CYS A 20 -6.03 1.90 3.48
CA CYS A 20 -4.63 2.30 3.66
C CYS A 20 -4.43 2.91 5.06
N LEU A 21 -3.30 2.57 5.68
CA LEU A 21 -2.86 3.16 6.94
C LEU A 21 -1.74 4.16 6.71
N GLY A 22 -2.01 5.44 6.94
CA GLY A 22 -0.97 6.46 6.98
C GLY A 22 -0.16 6.41 8.28
N ARG A 23 1.12 6.82 8.21
CA ARG A 23 1.99 7.07 9.36
C ARG A 23 2.24 5.84 10.25
N ASN A 24 2.67 4.73 9.64
CA ASN A 24 2.97 3.50 10.36
C ASN A 24 4.48 3.22 10.61
N TYR A 25 5.37 4.09 10.11
CA TYR A 25 6.82 3.99 10.31
C TYR A 25 7.34 5.28 10.94
N ALA A 26 8.05 5.18 12.06
CA ALA A 26 8.51 6.34 12.83
C ALA A 26 9.46 7.26 12.02
N ALA A 27 10.35 6.68 11.22
CA ALA A 27 11.30 7.43 10.39
C ALA A 27 10.57 8.29 9.33
N HIS A 28 9.59 7.70 8.64
CA HIS A 28 8.75 8.42 7.67
C HIS A 28 7.92 9.55 8.31
N ILE A 29 7.40 9.34 9.52
CA ILE A 29 6.69 10.40 10.26
C ILE A 29 7.62 11.60 10.51
N LYS A 30 8.87 11.32 10.91
CA LYS A 30 9.90 12.33 11.17
C LYS A 30 10.35 13.05 9.89
N GLU A 31 10.54 12.32 8.80
CA GLU A 31 10.91 12.83 7.47
C GLU A 31 9.94 13.93 7.00
N LEU A 32 8.64 13.71 7.16
CA LEU A 32 7.60 14.66 6.76
C LEU A 32 7.25 15.70 7.85
N GLY A 33 8.02 15.77 8.94
CA GLY A 33 7.80 16.73 10.03
C GLY A 33 6.45 16.61 10.75
N ASN A 34 5.83 15.44 10.70
CA ASN A 34 4.52 15.22 11.31
C ASN A 34 4.66 14.76 12.76
N ALA A 35 3.68 15.10 13.60
CA ALA A 35 3.51 14.42 14.88
C ALA A 35 3.01 12.99 14.68
N VAL A 36 3.46 12.06 15.53
CA VAL A 36 2.87 10.72 15.65
C VAL A 36 1.41 10.91 16.06
N PRO A 37 0.44 10.47 15.25
CA PRO A 37 -0.96 10.72 15.55
C PRO A 37 -1.44 9.79 16.67
N ASP A 38 -2.29 10.31 17.56
CA ASP A 38 -2.92 9.53 18.64
C ASP A 38 -3.84 8.43 18.09
N LYS A 39 -4.37 8.62 16.88
CA LYS A 39 -5.25 7.69 16.16
C LYS A 39 -4.69 7.39 14.76
N PRO A 40 -4.94 6.18 14.21
CA PRO A 40 -4.52 5.85 12.86
C PRO A 40 -5.15 6.82 11.84
N VAL A 41 -4.37 7.23 10.84
CA VAL A 41 -4.89 7.96 9.68
C VAL A 41 -5.30 6.93 8.65
N ILE A 42 -6.60 6.80 8.39
CA ILE A 42 -7.15 5.80 7.49
C ILE A 42 -7.78 6.50 6.28
N PHE A 43 -7.46 6.02 5.09
CA PHE A 43 -8.09 6.42 3.83
C PHE A 43 -8.26 5.20 2.92
N MET A 44 -8.89 5.39 1.76
CA MET A 44 -9.15 4.29 0.83
C MET A 44 -8.80 4.67 -0.61
N LYS A 45 -8.52 3.65 -1.42
CA LYS A 45 -8.47 3.73 -2.88
C LYS A 45 -9.54 2.82 -3.48
N PRO A 46 -10.20 3.23 -4.58
CA PRO A 46 -11.12 2.37 -5.31
C PRO A 46 -10.38 1.27 -6.04
N ALA A 47 -11.08 0.21 -6.43
CA ALA A 47 -10.50 -0.84 -7.27
C ALA A 47 -9.96 -0.29 -8.61
N THR A 48 -10.50 0.83 -9.11
CA THR A 48 -10.04 1.49 -10.34
C THR A 48 -8.64 2.11 -10.25
N ALA A 49 -8.11 2.29 -9.03
CA ALA A 49 -6.73 2.74 -8.83
C ALA A 49 -5.69 1.65 -9.13
N LEU A 50 -6.10 0.38 -9.21
CA LEU A 50 -5.19 -0.75 -9.37
C LEU A 50 -4.60 -0.83 -10.77
N ILE A 51 -3.29 -1.05 -10.81
CA ILE A 51 -2.56 -1.53 -11.97
C ILE A 51 -1.57 -2.62 -11.53
N HIS A 52 -1.10 -3.43 -12.47
CA HIS A 52 -0.27 -4.59 -12.22
C HIS A 52 1.15 -4.46 -12.79
N ASP A 53 1.95 -5.51 -12.62
CA ASP A 53 3.29 -5.59 -13.20
C ASP A 53 3.23 -5.42 -14.73
N GLY A 54 4.09 -4.53 -15.23
CA GLY A 54 4.17 -4.13 -16.64
C GLY A 54 3.30 -2.94 -17.02
N ASP A 55 2.35 -2.53 -16.18
CA ASP A 55 1.44 -1.42 -16.47
C ASP A 55 2.10 -0.03 -16.28
N GLN A 56 1.32 1.01 -16.58
CA GLN A 56 1.76 2.40 -16.55
C GLN A 56 1.02 3.22 -15.49
N ILE A 57 1.81 3.97 -14.72
CA ILE A 57 1.34 5.05 -13.86
C ILE A 57 1.03 6.25 -14.75
N VAL A 58 -0.15 6.83 -14.57
CA VAL A 58 -0.56 8.08 -15.24
C VAL A 58 -0.69 9.17 -14.18
N ILE A 59 0.24 10.14 -14.20
CA ILE A 59 0.15 11.32 -13.32
C ILE A 59 -0.93 12.25 -13.88
N PRO A 60 -1.99 12.58 -13.11
CA PRO A 60 -3.02 13.47 -13.61
C PRO A 60 -2.48 14.88 -13.84
N GLY A 61 -2.88 15.53 -14.93
CA GLY A 61 -2.39 16.88 -15.30
C GLY A 61 -2.77 18.03 -14.36
N TYR A 62 -3.36 17.74 -13.21
CA TYR A 62 -3.65 18.70 -12.13
C TYR A 62 -2.65 18.59 -10.96
N SER A 63 -1.59 17.79 -11.10
CA SER A 63 -0.50 17.67 -10.13
C SER A 63 0.83 17.56 -10.86
N ASP A 64 1.85 18.20 -10.29
CA ASP A 64 3.24 18.13 -10.77
C ASP A 64 4.16 17.41 -9.76
N ASP A 65 3.61 16.95 -8.63
CA ASP A 65 4.36 16.40 -7.50
C ASP A 65 3.80 15.04 -7.04
N CYS A 66 3.92 14.02 -7.89
CA CYS A 66 3.48 12.67 -7.59
C CYS A 66 4.60 11.87 -6.90
N HIS A 67 4.38 11.46 -5.65
CA HIS A 67 5.33 10.69 -4.86
C HIS A 67 5.07 9.18 -4.92
N PHE A 68 6.16 8.39 -4.90
CA PHE A 68 6.10 6.96 -4.59
C PHE A 68 6.14 6.71 -3.08
N GLU A 69 5.42 5.68 -2.62
CA GLU A 69 5.40 5.19 -1.24
C GLU A 69 5.32 3.66 -1.29
N VAL A 70 6.44 2.93 -1.16
CA VAL A 70 6.43 1.45 -1.15
C VAL A 70 5.80 0.93 0.13
N GLU A 71 4.86 -0.01 0.01
CA GLU A 71 4.15 -0.57 1.16
C GLU A 71 3.98 -2.09 1.05
N LEU A 72 3.93 -2.78 2.20
CA LEU A 72 3.42 -4.15 2.25
C LEU A 72 1.90 -4.12 2.03
N ALA A 73 1.45 -4.89 1.06
CA ALA A 73 0.04 -5.14 0.77
C ALA A 73 -0.42 -6.46 1.41
N VAL A 74 -1.53 -6.43 2.14
CA VAL A 74 -2.14 -7.62 2.76
C VAL A 74 -3.47 -7.91 2.07
N LEU A 75 -3.60 -9.10 1.48
CA LEU A 75 -4.83 -9.54 0.83
C LEU A 75 -5.76 -10.22 1.84
N ILE A 76 -7.01 -9.79 1.88
CA ILE A 76 -8.05 -10.40 2.72
C ILE A 76 -8.69 -11.57 1.98
N GLY A 77 -8.73 -12.74 2.61
CA GLY A 77 -9.29 -13.99 2.06
C GLY A 77 -10.67 -14.36 2.58
N ARG A 78 -11.10 -13.78 3.71
CA ARG A 78 -12.39 -14.08 4.35
C ARG A 78 -13.07 -12.81 4.83
N GLU A 79 -14.40 -12.84 4.90
CA GLU A 79 -15.14 -11.73 5.49
C GLU A 79 -14.69 -11.50 6.93
N THR A 80 -14.36 -10.25 7.25
CA THR A 80 -13.75 -9.85 8.52
C THR A 80 -14.42 -8.58 9.01
N LYS A 81 -15.12 -8.68 10.14
CA LYS A 81 -15.88 -7.59 10.75
C LYS A 81 -15.74 -7.69 12.26
N GLN A 82 -15.37 -6.59 12.91
CA GLN A 82 -15.25 -6.48 14.37
C GLN A 82 -14.46 -7.65 15.00
N VAL A 83 -13.39 -8.10 14.34
CA VAL A 83 -12.58 -9.23 14.84
C VAL A 83 -11.60 -8.75 15.90
N SER A 84 -11.19 -9.62 16.82
CA SER A 84 -10.09 -9.34 17.75
C SER A 84 -8.72 -9.45 17.04
N GLU A 85 -7.68 -8.85 17.60
CA GLU A 85 -6.30 -8.99 17.09
C GLU A 85 -5.85 -10.47 17.01
N ALA A 86 -6.26 -11.30 17.98
CA ALA A 86 -5.93 -12.73 18.00
C ALA A 86 -6.56 -13.50 16.83
N GLU A 87 -7.70 -13.04 16.31
CA GLU A 87 -8.41 -13.66 15.19
C GLU A 87 -8.08 -13.03 13.84
N ALA A 88 -7.40 -11.88 13.85
CA ALA A 88 -7.14 -11.07 12.67
C ALA A 88 -6.34 -11.82 11.60
N MET A 89 -5.24 -12.47 11.97
CA MET A 89 -4.35 -13.11 10.99
C MET A 89 -5.01 -14.25 10.20
N LYS A 90 -6.06 -14.87 10.75
CA LYS A 90 -6.80 -15.92 10.05
C LYS A 90 -7.58 -15.40 8.83
N SER A 91 -7.68 -14.08 8.64
CA SER A 91 -8.31 -13.49 7.46
C SER A 91 -7.38 -13.23 6.28
N VAL A 92 -6.07 -13.39 6.47
CA VAL A 92 -5.08 -13.08 5.43
C VAL A 92 -5.01 -14.21 4.42
N ALA A 93 -5.20 -13.88 3.14
CA ALA A 93 -5.00 -14.79 2.00
C ALA A 93 -3.59 -14.70 1.40
N GLY A 94 -2.87 -13.59 1.62
CA GLY A 94 -1.50 -13.45 1.12
C GLY A 94 -0.92 -12.05 1.30
N TYR A 95 0.32 -11.91 0.85
CA TYR A 95 1.12 -10.69 0.97
C TYR A 95 1.74 -10.29 -0.36
N GLY A 96 1.76 -9.00 -0.67
CA GLY A 96 2.38 -8.46 -1.88
C GLY A 96 3.11 -7.16 -1.59
N VAL A 97 3.68 -6.55 -2.62
CA VAL A 97 4.20 -5.19 -2.59
C VAL A 97 3.29 -4.27 -3.39
N ALA A 98 3.00 -3.09 -2.86
CA ALA A 98 2.26 -2.05 -3.54
C ALA A 98 3.02 -0.72 -3.49
N ILE A 99 2.61 0.21 -4.34
CA ILE A 99 3.06 1.59 -4.32
C ILE A 99 1.84 2.47 -4.04
N ASP A 100 1.81 3.17 -2.90
CA ASP A 100 0.79 4.15 -2.58
C ASP A 100 1.13 5.51 -3.21
N LEU A 101 0.78 5.67 -4.49
CA LEU A 101 1.05 6.91 -5.17
C LEU A 101 0.24 8.06 -4.57
N THR A 102 0.93 9.20 -4.40
CA THR A 102 0.39 10.36 -3.70
C THR A 102 0.72 11.63 -4.46
N LEU A 103 -0.31 12.39 -4.86
CA LEU A 103 -0.14 13.75 -5.38
C LEU A 103 0.12 14.67 -4.18
N ARG A 104 1.40 14.91 -3.87
CA ARG A 104 1.84 15.49 -2.59
C ARG A 104 1.47 16.97 -2.48
N ASP A 105 1.56 17.71 -3.57
CA ASP A 105 1.05 19.06 -3.74
C ASP A 105 -0.45 19.13 -3.38
N VAL A 106 -1.27 18.30 -4.03
CA VAL A 106 -2.72 18.22 -3.82
C VAL A 106 -3.03 17.79 -2.38
N GLN A 107 -2.33 16.80 -1.84
CA GLN A 107 -2.54 16.33 -0.46
C GLN A 107 -2.27 17.45 0.55
N SER A 108 -1.23 18.26 0.32
CA SER A 108 -0.85 19.36 1.20
C SER A 108 -1.94 20.43 1.23
N GLU A 109 -2.49 20.79 0.07
CA GLU A 109 -3.63 21.71 0.00
C GLU A 109 -4.88 21.19 0.69
N LEU A 110 -5.23 19.91 0.47
CA LEU A 110 -6.40 19.28 1.09
C LEU A 110 -6.26 19.25 2.61
N LYS A 111 -5.08 18.87 3.13
CA LYS A 111 -4.78 18.90 4.57
C LYS A 111 -4.92 20.30 5.16
N ALA A 112 -4.41 21.33 4.50
CA ALA A 112 -4.49 22.71 4.98
C ALA A 112 -5.94 23.21 5.10
N LYS A 113 -6.85 22.68 4.27
CA LYS A 113 -8.28 23.02 4.24
C LYS A 113 -9.16 22.05 5.03
N GLY A 114 -8.58 21.00 5.63
CA GLY A 114 -9.34 19.95 6.32
C GLY A 114 -10.24 19.13 5.39
N LEU A 115 -9.85 18.98 4.12
CA LEU A 115 -10.64 18.31 3.08
C LEU A 115 -10.26 16.82 2.93
N PRO A 116 -11.16 16.00 2.36
CA PRO A 116 -10.90 14.58 2.09
C PRO A 116 -9.72 14.37 1.12
N TRP A 117 -9.02 13.23 1.20
CA TRP A 117 -7.74 12.98 0.52
C TRP A 117 -7.87 12.24 -0.82
N GLU A 118 -9.08 11.89 -1.23
CA GLU A 118 -9.37 11.02 -2.37
C GLU A 118 -8.74 11.55 -3.67
N ILE A 119 -8.77 12.87 -3.90
CA ILE A 119 -8.15 13.45 -5.11
C ILE A 119 -6.63 13.21 -5.13
N ALA A 120 -5.97 13.25 -3.97
CA ALA A 120 -4.52 13.05 -3.88
C ALA A 120 -4.09 11.59 -3.76
N LYS A 121 -4.96 10.70 -3.28
CA LYS A 121 -4.63 9.31 -2.93
C LYS A 121 -5.38 8.27 -3.77
N ALA A 122 -6.49 8.60 -4.43
CA ALA A 122 -7.42 7.63 -5.00
C ALA A 122 -7.67 7.82 -6.51
N PHE A 123 -6.80 8.57 -7.19
CA PHE A 123 -6.85 8.75 -8.64
C PHE A 123 -6.56 7.43 -9.37
N ASP A 124 -6.92 7.36 -10.65
CA ASP A 124 -6.67 6.18 -11.48
C ASP A 124 -5.18 5.86 -11.52
N THR A 125 -4.82 4.57 -11.56
CA THR A 125 -3.42 4.08 -11.51
C THR A 125 -2.65 4.38 -10.23
N SER A 126 -3.27 4.98 -9.20
CA SER A 126 -2.59 5.35 -7.95
C SER A 126 -2.21 4.18 -7.03
N CYS A 127 -2.52 2.93 -7.40
CA CYS A 127 -2.20 1.74 -6.62
C CYS A 127 -1.58 0.62 -7.48
N PRO A 128 -0.34 0.78 -7.99
CA PRO A 128 0.42 -0.35 -8.51
C PRO A 128 0.55 -1.45 -7.45
N VAL A 129 0.26 -2.71 -7.81
CA VAL A 129 0.38 -3.86 -6.90
C VAL A 129 0.92 -5.09 -7.60
N SER A 130 1.77 -5.85 -6.91
CA SER A 130 2.26 -7.15 -7.37
C SER A 130 1.18 -8.24 -7.28
N ASN A 131 1.52 -9.44 -7.75
CA ASN A 131 0.83 -10.65 -7.29
C ASN A 131 1.07 -10.86 -5.79
N PHE A 132 0.32 -11.79 -5.19
CA PHE A 132 0.36 -12.06 -3.76
C PHE A 132 0.97 -13.43 -3.46
N ILE A 133 1.78 -13.50 -2.43
CA ILE A 133 2.39 -14.72 -1.93
C ILE A 133 1.51 -15.28 -0.81
N ALA A 134 1.20 -16.57 -0.88
CA ALA A 134 0.42 -17.25 0.16
C ALA A 134 1.15 -17.22 1.52
N PRO A 135 0.43 -17.11 2.67
CA PRO A 135 1.04 -16.95 3.98
C PRO A 135 2.04 -18.05 4.35
N GLU A 136 1.83 -19.27 3.88
CA GLU A 136 2.68 -20.43 4.18
C GLU A 136 4.10 -20.31 3.60
N ARG A 137 4.31 -19.37 2.65
CA ARG A 137 5.61 -19.08 2.05
C ARG A 137 6.38 -17.98 2.79
N ILE A 138 5.80 -17.39 3.83
CA ILE A 138 6.41 -16.32 4.63
C ILE A 138 6.53 -16.83 6.07
N GLU A 139 7.76 -16.84 6.60
CA GLU A 139 8.02 -17.24 7.98
C GLU A 139 7.47 -16.21 8.98
N ASP A 140 7.78 -14.93 8.76
CA ASP A 140 7.31 -13.83 9.59
C ASP A 140 6.99 -12.60 8.72
N PRO A 141 5.71 -12.19 8.61
CA PRO A 141 5.34 -11.01 7.82
C PRO A 141 5.78 -9.68 8.48
N HIS A 142 6.23 -9.71 9.74
CA HIS A 142 6.84 -8.59 10.45
C HIS A 142 8.37 -8.60 10.37
N ASN A 143 8.96 -9.37 9.45
CA ASN A 143 10.39 -9.33 9.16
C ASN A 143 10.67 -9.48 7.65
N LEU A 144 10.03 -8.64 6.85
CA LEU A 144 10.18 -8.63 5.39
C LEU A 144 10.83 -7.33 4.92
N GLN A 145 11.81 -7.44 4.03
CA GLN A 145 12.43 -6.28 3.41
C GLN A 145 11.50 -5.69 2.33
N LEU A 146 11.32 -4.38 2.34
CA LEU A 146 10.60 -3.60 1.32
C LEU A 146 11.60 -2.69 0.63
N LYS A 147 11.75 -2.84 -0.69
CA LYS A 147 12.66 -2.01 -1.48
C LYS A 147 11.95 -1.37 -2.64
N LEU A 148 12.37 -0.15 -3.00
CA LEU A 148 11.91 0.53 -4.20
C LEU A 148 13.08 1.23 -4.89
N TRP A 149 13.14 1.06 -6.20
CA TRP A 149 14.10 1.72 -7.09
C TRP A 149 13.37 2.57 -8.11
N VAL A 150 13.97 3.70 -8.46
CA VAL A 150 13.57 4.53 -9.59
C VAL A 150 14.76 4.61 -10.54
N ASN A 151 14.57 4.21 -11.79
CA ASN A 151 15.61 4.16 -12.83
C ASN A 151 16.87 3.39 -12.39
N GLY A 152 16.71 2.35 -11.57
CA GLY A 152 17.79 1.53 -11.03
C GLY A 152 18.47 2.09 -9.78
N GLU A 153 18.15 3.31 -9.36
CA GLU A 153 18.65 3.90 -8.12
C GLU A 153 17.73 3.52 -6.95
N LEU A 154 18.31 2.97 -5.88
CA LEU A 154 17.56 2.61 -4.67
C LEU A 154 17.07 3.88 -3.96
N LYS A 155 15.76 3.98 -3.72
CA LYS A 155 15.13 5.14 -3.07
C LYS A 155 14.53 4.82 -1.71
N GLN A 156 13.89 3.66 -1.55
CA GLN A 156 13.41 3.19 -0.25
C GLN A 156 13.98 1.81 0.07
N ASP A 157 14.40 1.63 1.32
CA ASP A 157 14.89 0.37 1.86
C ASP A 157 14.42 0.23 3.32
N GLY A 158 13.25 -0.38 3.49
CA GLY A 158 12.59 -0.54 4.79
C GLY A 158 12.36 -2.01 5.15
N ASN A 159 11.94 -2.25 6.38
CA ASN A 159 11.64 -3.58 6.88
C ASN A 159 10.34 -3.55 7.69
N THR A 160 9.44 -4.50 7.47
CA THR A 160 8.11 -4.56 8.10
C THR A 160 8.18 -4.71 9.63
N GLY A 161 9.32 -5.10 10.20
CA GLY A 161 9.57 -5.12 11.64
C GLY A 161 9.63 -3.75 12.30
N MET A 162 9.76 -2.68 11.50
CA MET A 162 9.74 -1.28 11.96
C MET A 162 8.33 -0.69 12.02
N MET A 163 7.29 -1.44 11.64
CA MET A 163 5.90 -0.98 11.77
C MET A 163 5.55 -0.71 13.23
N MET A 164 4.97 0.46 13.50
CA MET A 164 4.46 0.81 14.82
C MET A 164 3.18 0.04 15.16
N ARG A 165 2.30 -0.13 14.17
CA ARG A 165 1.11 -0.97 14.22
C ARG A 165 1.33 -2.21 13.37
N ARG A 166 1.26 -3.38 14.00
CA ARG A 166 1.41 -4.66 13.33
C ARG A 166 0.14 -5.06 12.59
N ILE A 167 0.29 -5.91 11.57
CA ILE A 167 -0.81 -6.43 10.74
C ILE A 167 -2.07 -6.85 11.53
N PRO A 168 -1.99 -7.61 12.65
CA PRO A 168 -3.17 -7.96 13.43
C PRO A 168 -3.94 -6.73 13.97
N GLN A 169 -3.20 -5.70 14.40
CA GLN A 169 -3.76 -4.43 14.89
C GLN A 169 -4.42 -3.66 13.75
N ILE A 170 -3.78 -3.59 12.59
CA ILE A 170 -4.33 -2.93 11.40
C ILE A 170 -5.66 -3.57 10.99
N ILE A 171 -5.69 -4.90 10.86
CA ILE A 171 -6.91 -5.64 10.52
C ILE A 171 -7.99 -5.44 11.59
N HIS A 172 -7.63 -5.53 12.87
CA HIS A 172 -8.55 -5.27 13.98
C HIS A 172 -9.18 -3.88 13.87
N GLU A 173 -8.36 -2.83 13.81
CA GLU A 173 -8.77 -1.42 13.74
C GLU A 173 -9.67 -1.17 12.51
N PHE A 174 -9.26 -1.64 11.33
CA PHE A 174 -10.03 -1.46 10.11
C PHE A 174 -11.38 -2.18 10.18
N SER A 175 -11.40 -3.41 10.70
CA SER A 175 -12.61 -4.22 10.80
C SER A 175 -13.64 -3.65 11.78
N GLN A 176 -13.26 -2.76 12.70
CA GLN A 176 -14.20 -2.07 13.58
C GLN A 176 -15.06 -1.05 12.82
N SER A 177 -14.48 -0.42 11.79
CA SER A 177 -15.13 0.63 11.01
C SER A 177 -15.72 0.11 9.69
N PHE A 178 -15.04 -0.84 9.05
CA PHE A 178 -15.37 -1.32 7.71
C PHE A 178 -15.32 -2.84 7.68
N THR A 179 -16.41 -3.49 7.26
CA THR A 179 -16.33 -4.92 6.93
C THR A 179 -15.32 -5.11 5.79
N LEU A 180 -14.30 -5.93 6.01
CA LEU A 180 -13.35 -6.35 4.99
C LEU A 180 -13.89 -7.61 4.33
N ARG A 181 -13.88 -7.66 3.00
CA ARG A 181 -14.36 -8.79 2.20
C ARG A 181 -13.20 -9.51 1.53
N PRO A 182 -13.37 -10.78 1.13
CA PRO A 182 -12.40 -11.47 0.28
C PRO A 182 -12.08 -10.61 -0.94
N GLY A 183 -10.78 -10.39 -1.20
CA GLY A 183 -10.27 -9.54 -2.28
C GLY A 183 -9.99 -8.09 -1.87
N ASP A 184 -10.40 -7.63 -0.69
CA ASP A 184 -9.94 -6.33 -0.19
C ASP A 184 -8.44 -6.38 0.12
N ILE A 185 -7.76 -5.25 -0.13
CA ILE A 185 -6.32 -5.10 0.08
C ILE A 185 -6.08 -4.08 1.18
N LEU A 186 -5.15 -4.36 2.08
CA LEU A 186 -4.70 -3.42 3.10
C LEU A 186 -3.29 -2.93 2.77
N LEU A 187 -3.10 -1.61 2.70
CA LEU A 187 -1.79 -0.98 2.65
C LEU A 187 -1.38 -0.52 4.05
N THR A 188 -0.17 -0.86 4.46
CA THR A 188 0.24 -0.90 5.86
C THR A 188 1.16 0.25 6.28
N GLY A 189 1.33 1.25 5.41
CA GLY A 189 2.24 2.38 5.57
C GLY A 189 3.57 2.16 4.87
N THR A 190 4.22 3.28 4.54
CA THR A 190 5.51 3.33 3.86
C THR A 190 6.68 3.66 4.81
N PRO A 191 7.89 3.11 4.60
CA PRO A 191 9.11 3.55 5.27
C PRO A 191 9.56 4.94 4.75
N GLU A 192 10.67 5.47 5.30
CA GLU A 192 11.24 6.75 4.83
C GLU A 192 11.78 6.66 3.38
N GLY A 193 12.12 7.81 2.80
CA GLY A 193 12.70 7.90 1.46
C GLY A 193 11.66 8.12 0.36
N VAL A 194 10.47 8.62 0.70
CA VAL A 194 9.45 8.97 -0.29
C VAL A 194 9.98 10.09 -1.19
N GLY A 195 9.63 10.06 -2.47
CA GLY A 195 10.13 11.05 -3.42
C GLY A 195 9.31 11.15 -4.68
N PRO A 196 9.55 12.19 -5.49
CA PRO A 196 8.78 12.46 -6.70
C PRO A 196 9.10 11.45 -7.81
N LEU A 197 8.12 11.21 -8.66
CA LEU A 197 8.23 10.52 -9.94
C LEU A 197 8.07 11.52 -11.08
N GLN A 198 8.74 11.23 -12.19
CA GLN A 198 8.67 11.99 -13.42
C GLN A 198 8.23 11.10 -14.57
N LYS A 199 7.58 11.72 -15.57
CA LYS A 199 7.25 11.04 -16.83
C LYS A 199 8.50 10.40 -17.44
N GLY A 200 8.40 9.13 -17.82
CA GLY A 200 9.49 8.34 -18.36
C GLY A 200 10.25 7.50 -17.31
N ASP A 201 10.00 7.71 -16.02
CA ASP A 201 10.62 6.92 -14.97
C ASP A 201 10.18 5.44 -15.04
N ARG A 202 11.11 4.57 -14.63
CA ARG A 202 10.86 3.14 -14.40
C ARG A 202 10.96 2.88 -12.91
N VAL A 203 9.89 2.33 -12.34
CA VAL A 203 9.81 2.05 -10.90
C VAL A 203 9.79 0.54 -10.70
N ARG A 204 10.67 0.05 -9.83
CA ARG A 204 10.67 -1.34 -9.36
C ARG A 204 10.42 -1.35 -7.86
N ALA A 205 9.48 -2.14 -7.39
CA ALA A 205 9.30 -2.43 -5.97
C ALA A 205 9.47 -3.93 -5.71
N GLU A 206 9.92 -4.30 -4.52
CA GLU A 206 10.19 -5.69 -4.16
C GLU A 206 9.88 -5.98 -2.69
N LEU A 207 9.34 -7.16 -2.41
CA LEU A 207 9.13 -7.71 -1.08
C LEU A 207 10.03 -8.93 -0.86
N ALA A 208 11.05 -8.76 -0.03
CA ALA A 208 11.98 -9.79 0.46
C ALA A 208 12.61 -10.68 -0.63
N GLY A 209 12.75 -10.19 -1.87
CA GLY A 209 13.19 -10.99 -3.02
C GLY A 209 12.21 -12.09 -3.44
N LEU A 210 11.01 -12.13 -2.86
CA LEU A 210 9.99 -13.17 -3.11
C LEU A 210 9.03 -12.77 -4.24
N VAL A 211 8.67 -11.48 -4.31
CA VAL A 211 7.83 -10.92 -5.36
C VAL A 211 8.30 -9.51 -5.70
N ALA A 212 8.18 -9.15 -6.98
CA ALA A 212 8.53 -7.84 -7.50
C ALA A 212 7.38 -7.24 -8.31
N LEU A 213 7.41 -5.92 -8.46
CA LEU A 213 6.50 -5.11 -9.25
C LEU A 213 7.32 -4.13 -10.07
N ASN A 214 7.09 -4.07 -11.37
CA ASN A 214 7.74 -3.18 -12.31
C ASN A 214 6.67 -2.38 -13.04
N VAL A 215 6.72 -1.06 -12.95
CA VAL A 215 5.82 -0.15 -13.65
C VAL A 215 6.61 1.00 -14.28
N SER A 216 6.00 1.68 -15.24
CA SER A 216 6.58 2.87 -15.87
C SER A 216 5.65 4.07 -15.70
N VAL A 217 6.20 5.28 -15.79
CA VAL A 217 5.42 6.52 -15.67
C VAL A 217 5.20 7.11 -17.07
N ALA A 218 3.94 7.32 -17.44
CA ALA A 218 3.52 7.78 -18.77
C ALA A 218 3.28 9.29 -18.86
#